data_AF-A0AAW4J0M6-F1
#
_entry.id   AF-A0AAW4J0M6-F1
#
_cell.length_a   1.000
_cell.length_b   1.000
_cell.length_c   1.000
_cell.angle_alpha   90.00
_cell.angle_beta   90.00
_cell.angle_gamma   90.00
#
_symmetry.space_group_name_H-M   'P 1'
#
loop_
_entity.id
_entity.type
_entity.pdbx_description
1 polymer ?
#
loop_
_entity_poly.entity_id
_entity_poly.type
_entity_poly.pdbx_seq_one_letter_code
_entity_poly.pdbx_strand_id
1 'polypeptide(L)'
;MNSFMMDIKNNSNDLHAVAEKTGFLKRLLEGKASTESYAEYLYNLYEVYNAIEVNLEKCKDNKVVKDFVLPEIYRAEAILKDLKFLLGENLNTMKPLASTRAYVARINEIGETAPELLVAHAYTRYLADLFGGRTIYGMVKDLYKIDEEGLNYYKYETLSDGPEMKGFVMNYHNKLNNIELNEEMKEKFINEVANSYVYNIAISNELDFIRFNR
;
A
#
# COMPACT_ATOMS: atom_id res chain seq x y z
N MET A 1 -1.04 -17.46 24.66
CA MET A 1 -1.51 -16.16 24.14
C MET A 1 -1.13 -16.12 22.67
N ASN A 2 -2.10 -15.93 21.77
CA ASN A 2 -1.76 -15.59 20.38
C ASN A 2 -1.09 -14.21 20.40
N SER A 3 -0.10 -14.02 19.54
CA SER A 3 0.55 -12.71 19.41
C SER A 3 -0.38 -11.76 18.65
N PHE A 4 -0.25 -10.45 18.87
CA PHE A 4 -1.08 -9.46 18.18
C PHE A 4 -0.94 -9.58 16.65
N MET A 5 0.25 -9.91 16.14
CA MET A 5 0.45 -10.24 14.72
C MET A 5 -0.38 -11.43 14.22
N MET A 6 -0.57 -12.45 15.05
CA MET A 6 -1.38 -13.60 14.69
C MET A 6 -2.86 -13.21 14.59
N ASP A 7 -3.32 -12.31 15.46
CA ASP A 7 -4.69 -11.79 15.41
C ASP A 7 -4.91 -10.92 14.16
N ILE A 8 -3.97 -10.01 13.84
CA ILE A 8 -4.00 -9.23 12.59
C ILE A 8 -4.09 -10.16 11.38
N LYS A 9 -3.26 -11.20 11.32
CA LYS A 9 -3.23 -12.14 10.18
C LYS A 9 -4.54 -12.91 10.06
N ASN A 10 -5.05 -13.47 11.15
CA ASN A 10 -6.27 -14.27 11.13
C ASN A 10 -7.49 -13.46 10.69
N ASN A 11 -7.55 -12.18 11.05
CA ASN A 11 -8.68 -11.30 10.70
C ASN A 11 -8.57 -10.67 9.30
N SER A 12 -7.44 -10.80 8.61
CA SER A 12 -7.22 -10.18 7.30
C SER A 12 -6.93 -11.17 6.16
N ASN A 13 -6.75 -12.46 6.47
CA ASN A 13 -6.34 -13.47 5.49
C ASN A 13 -7.33 -13.64 4.32
N ASP A 14 -8.64 -13.63 4.60
CA ASP A 14 -9.66 -13.76 3.56
C ASP A 14 -9.71 -12.53 2.65
N LEU A 15 -9.55 -11.33 3.24
CA LEU A 15 -9.49 -10.07 2.50
C LEU A 15 -8.24 -10.00 1.61
N HIS A 16 -7.08 -10.46 2.11
CA HIS A 16 -5.88 -10.61 1.30
C HIS A 16 -6.12 -11.50 0.08
N ALA A 17 -6.73 -12.67 0.29
CA ALA A 17 -7.03 -13.60 -0.80
C ALA A 17 -8.03 -13.03 -1.83
N VAL A 18 -8.97 -12.19 -1.41
CA VAL A 18 -9.91 -11.49 -2.31
C VAL A 18 -9.21 -10.39 -3.10
N ALA A 19 -8.33 -9.62 -2.46
CA ALA A 19 -7.62 -8.52 -3.12
C ALA A 19 -6.80 -8.99 -4.33
N GLU A 20 -6.09 -10.11 -4.22
CA GLU A 20 -5.28 -10.68 -5.32
C GLU A 20 -6.13 -11.22 -6.49
N LYS A 21 -7.41 -11.52 -6.26
CA LYS A 21 -8.28 -12.24 -7.22
C LYS A 21 -9.38 -11.37 -7.82
N THR A 22 -9.39 -10.08 -7.55
CA THR A 22 -10.47 -9.17 -7.97
C THR A 22 -9.96 -7.92 -8.69
N GLY A 23 -10.85 -7.34 -9.49
CA GLY A 23 -10.65 -6.07 -10.18
C GLY A 23 -9.40 -6.00 -11.05
N PHE A 24 -8.85 -4.79 -11.10
CA PHE A 24 -7.71 -4.42 -11.91
C PHE A 24 -6.45 -5.19 -11.54
N LEU A 25 -6.22 -5.48 -10.25
CA LEU A 25 -5.03 -6.23 -9.82
C LEU A 25 -5.00 -7.62 -10.45
N LYS A 26 -6.12 -8.36 -10.45
CA LYS A 26 -6.20 -9.64 -11.16
C LYS A 26 -5.91 -9.49 -12.65
N ARG A 27 -6.48 -8.46 -13.29
CA ARG A 27 -6.24 -8.19 -14.72
C ARG A 27 -4.77 -7.91 -15.02
N LEU A 28 -4.12 -7.12 -14.16
CA LEU A 28 -2.70 -6.79 -14.24
C LEU A 28 -1.86 -8.08 -14.20
N LEU A 29 -2.17 -8.98 -13.26
CA LEU A 29 -1.46 -10.26 -13.11
C LEU A 29 -1.73 -11.25 -14.25
N GLU A 30 -2.90 -11.17 -14.90
CA GLU A 30 -3.25 -12.00 -16.07
C GLU A 30 -2.68 -11.47 -17.40
N GLY A 31 -1.93 -10.36 -17.40
CA GLY A 31 -1.40 -9.76 -18.64
C GLY A 31 -2.46 -9.12 -19.52
N LYS A 32 -3.60 -8.74 -18.95
CA LYS A 32 -4.78 -8.22 -19.67
C LYS A 32 -4.98 -6.72 -19.47
N ALA A 33 -3.99 -6.02 -18.92
CA ALA A 33 -3.98 -4.57 -18.77
C ALA A 33 -3.16 -3.91 -19.90
N SER A 34 -2.89 -2.62 -19.76
CA SER A 34 -1.96 -1.84 -20.59
C SER A 34 -1.05 -0.99 -19.70
N THR A 35 0.06 -0.48 -20.26
CA THR A 35 0.94 0.47 -19.57
C THR A 35 0.19 1.70 -19.08
N GLU A 36 -0.75 2.22 -19.86
CA GLU A 36 -1.61 3.36 -19.47
C GLU A 36 -2.46 3.01 -18.23
N SER A 37 -3.20 1.90 -18.28
CA SER A 37 -4.04 1.50 -17.15
C SER A 37 -3.23 1.12 -15.89
N TYR A 38 -2.00 0.63 -16.07
CA TYR A 38 -1.07 0.43 -14.95
C TYR A 38 -0.62 1.75 -14.33
N ALA A 39 -0.31 2.76 -15.15
CA ALA A 39 0.02 4.10 -14.67
C ALA A 39 -1.16 4.74 -13.91
N GLU A 40 -2.40 4.51 -14.35
CA GLU A 40 -3.58 4.96 -13.60
C GLU A 40 -3.75 4.26 -12.25
N TYR A 41 -3.47 2.96 -12.20
CA TYR A 41 -3.44 2.23 -10.94
C TYR A 41 -2.36 2.79 -10.01
N LEU A 42 -1.15 3.01 -10.51
CA LEU A 42 -0.07 3.66 -9.77
C LEU A 42 -0.45 5.06 -9.29
N TYR A 43 -1.19 5.84 -10.09
CA TYR A 43 -1.63 7.17 -9.70
C TYR A 43 -2.52 7.12 -8.45
N ASN A 44 -3.45 6.17 -8.41
CA ASN A 44 -4.30 5.97 -7.24
C ASN A 44 -3.52 5.45 -6.03
N LEU A 45 -2.52 4.58 -6.23
CA LEU A 45 -1.62 4.18 -5.16
C LEU A 45 -0.81 5.36 -4.63
N TYR A 46 -0.23 6.19 -5.51
CA TYR A 46 0.52 7.39 -5.12
C TYR A 46 -0.26 8.26 -4.14
N GLU A 47 -1.52 8.56 -4.45
CA GLU A 47 -2.37 9.38 -3.57
C GLU A 47 -2.54 8.76 -2.18
N VAL A 48 -2.71 7.43 -2.11
CA VAL A 48 -2.82 6.68 -0.85
C VAL A 48 -1.49 6.69 -0.08
N TYR A 49 -0.37 6.34 -0.71
CA TYR A 49 0.95 6.34 -0.05
C TYR A 49 1.32 7.74 0.43
N ASN A 50 1.11 8.76 -0.40
CA ASN A 50 1.37 10.14 -0.02
C ASN A 50 0.54 10.54 1.20
N ALA A 51 -0.74 10.16 1.26
CA ALA A 51 -1.57 10.42 2.43
C ALA A 51 -1.06 9.69 3.69
N ILE A 52 -0.68 8.41 3.58
CA ILE A 52 -0.11 7.65 4.71
C ILE A 52 1.19 8.32 5.19
N GLU A 53 2.13 8.56 4.29
CA GLU A 53 3.48 9.04 4.60
C GLU A 53 3.46 10.46 5.17
N VAL A 54 2.64 11.35 4.60
CA VAL A 54 2.45 12.70 5.14
C VAL A 54 1.85 12.66 6.56
N ASN A 55 0.89 11.78 6.83
CA ASN A 55 0.31 11.67 8.17
C ASN A 55 1.25 10.99 9.17
N LEU A 56 2.03 9.99 8.75
CA LEU A 56 3.09 9.41 9.59
C LEU A 56 4.10 10.49 10.01
N GLU A 57 4.56 11.32 9.08
CA GLU A 57 5.50 12.42 9.37
C GLU A 57 4.88 13.51 10.25
N LYS A 58 3.62 13.90 10.01
CA LYS A 58 2.89 14.84 10.88
C LYS A 58 2.76 14.32 12.31
N CYS A 59 2.57 13.01 12.47
CA CYS A 59 2.33 12.36 13.76
C CYS A 59 3.59 11.72 14.35
N LYS A 60 4.79 12.03 13.85
CA LYS A 60 6.05 11.37 14.25
C LYS A 60 6.42 11.50 15.73
N ASP A 61 5.86 12.48 16.44
CA ASP A 61 6.08 12.64 17.88
C ASP A 61 5.12 11.79 18.74
N ASN A 62 4.12 11.13 18.13
CA ASN A 62 3.24 10.19 18.81
C ASN A 62 4.03 8.94 19.23
N LYS A 63 3.76 8.45 20.45
CA LYS A 63 4.51 7.36 21.10
C LYS A 63 4.52 6.06 20.30
N VAL A 64 3.44 5.76 19.58
CA VAL A 64 3.33 4.55 18.74
C VAL A 64 3.85 4.84 17.34
N VAL A 65 3.39 5.93 16.71
CA VAL A 65 3.68 6.23 15.30
C VAL A 65 5.17 6.39 15.04
N LYS A 66 5.91 7.01 15.96
CA LYS A 66 7.36 7.25 15.81
C LYS A 66 8.17 6.02 15.41
N ASP A 67 7.76 4.82 15.86
CA ASP A 67 8.47 3.58 15.60
C ASP A 67 8.20 3.03 14.18
N PHE A 68 7.21 3.58 13.49
CA PHE A 68 6.77 3.20 12.15
C PHE A 68 6.98 4.31 11.11
N VAL A 69 7.58 5.43 11.51
CA VAL A 69 8.14 6.43 10.58
C VAL A 69 9.44 5.87 10.02
N LEU A 70 9.36 5.23 8.86
CA LEU A 70 10.46 4.50 8.21
C LEU A 70 10.65 5.02 6.77
N PRO A 71 11.30 6.20 6.58
CA PRO A 71 11.47 6.81 5.27
C PRO A 71 12.16 5.91 4.23
N GLU A 72 12.98 4.96 4.67
CA GLU A 72 13.66 3.99 3.81
C GLU A 72 12.72 3.08 3.00
N ILE A 73 11.47 2.92 3.45
CA ILE A 73 10.44 2.14 2.76
C ILE A 73 9.29 2.99 2.22
N TYR A 74 9.35 4.32 2.33
CA TYR A 74 8.36 5.20 1.73
C TYR A 74 8.34 5.04 0.21
N ARG A 75 7.15 5.05 -0.38
CA ARG A 75 6.91 4.72 -1.79
C ARG A 75 6.35 5.88 -2.58
N ALA A 76 5.75 6.91 -1.97
CA ALA A 76 5.08 7.97 -2.72
C ALA A 76 6.03 8.65 -3.73
N GLU A 77 7.26 8.98 -3.32
CA GLU A 77 8.24 9.59 -4.22
C GLU A 77 8.67 8.66 -5.35
N ALA A 78 8.85 7.36 -5.07
CA ALA A 78 9.22 6.37 -6.07
C ALA A 78 8.10 6.18 -7.11
N ILE A 79 6.84 6.09 -6.65
CA ILE A 79 5.67 6.01 -7.53
C ILE A 79 5.52 7.30 -8.35
N LEU A 80 5.80 8.47 -7.77
CA LEU A 80 5.75 9.73 -8.50
C LEU A 80 6.81 9.80 -9.62
N LYS A 81 8.01 9.24 -9.40
CA LYS A 81 9.03 9.10 -10.46
C LYS A 81 8.50 8.22 -11.60
N ASP A 82 7.88 7.08 -11.26
CA ASP A 82 7.28 6.18 -12.26
C ASP A 82 6.19 6.87 -13.05
N LEU A 83 5.30 7.60 -12.39
CA LEU A 83 4.22 8.34 -13.04
C LEU A 83 4.72 9.42 -13.99
N LYS A 84 5.77 10.14 -13.61
CA LYS A 84 6.40 11.13 -14.50
C LYS A 84 6.97 10.49 -15.75
N PHE A 85 7.58 9.32 -15.63
CA PHE A 85 8.10 8.55 -16.75
C PHE A 85 6.97 8.00 -17.65
N LEU A 86 5.97 7.37 -17.03
CA LEU A 86 4.90 6.66 -17.75
C LEU A 86 3.89 7.60 -18.42
N LEU A 87 3.57 8.74 -17.80
CA LEU A 87 2.52 9.65 -18.26
C LEU A 87 3.04 10.98 -18.82
N GLY A 88 4.25 11.40 -18.45
CA GLY A 88 4.77 12.72 -18.82
C GLY A 88 3.78 13.84 -18.46
N GLU A 89 3.44 14.68 -19.44
CA GLU A 89 2.48 15.79 -19.25
C GLU A 89 1.06 15.32 -18.91
N ASN A 90 0.67 14.10 -19.31
CA ASN A 90 -0.67 13.56 -19.03
C ASN A 90 -0.91 13.37 -17.53
N LEU A 91 0.14 13.32 -16.71
CA LEU A 91 0.02 13.27 -15.25
C LEU A 91 -0.84 14.41 -14.70
N ASN A 92 -0.75 15.61 -15.30
CA ASN A 92 -1.52 16.78 -14.85
C ASN A 92 -3.03 16.66 -15.10
N THR A 93 -3.45 15.68 -15.92
CA THR A 93 -4.85 15.43 -16.24
C THR A 93 -5.48 14.37 -15.32
N MET A 94 -4.65 13.65 -14.57
CA MET A 94 -5.08 12.57 -13.69
C MET A 94 -5.93 13.10 -12.53
N LYS A 95 -6.91 12.29 -12.13
CA LYS A 95 -7.75 12.54 -10.95
C LYS A 95 -7.90 11.25 -10.18
N PRO A 96 -7.85 11.29 -8.83
CA PRO A 96 -8.05 10.09 -8.04
C PRO A 96 -9.46 9.55 -8.23
N LEU A 97 -9.59 8.23 -8.19
CA LEU A 97 -10.87 7.54 -8.19
C LEU A 97 -11.71 7.92 -6.95
N ALA A 98 -13.02 7.66 -7.00
CA ALA A 98 -13.88 7.95 -5.86
C ALA A 98 -13.49 7.12 -4.63
N SER A 99 -13.18 5.84 -4.82
CA SER A 99 -12.63 4.94 -3.79
C SER A 99 -11.29 5.43 -3.24
N THR A 100 -10.43 5.99 -4.10
CA THR A 100 -9.13 6.55 -3.69
C THR A 100 -9.32 7.79 -2.82
N ARG A 101 -10.21 8.70 -3.22
CA ARG A 101 -10.55 9.87 -2.40
C ARG A 101 -11.14 9.47 -1.05
N ALA A 102 -12.00 8.45 -1.01
CA ALA A 102 -12.56 7.93 0.23
C ALA A 102 -11.48 7.35 1.15
N TYR A 103 -10.50 6.63 0.57
CA TYR A 103 -9.40 6.08 1.34
C TYR A 103 -8.49 7.20 1.91
N VAL A 104 -8.08 8.15 1.07
CA VAL A 104 -7.29 9.31 1.50
C VAL A 104 -8.01 10.11 2.60
N ALA A 105 -9.32 10.31 2.47
CA ALA A 105 -10.12 10.96 3.49
C ALA A 105 -10.06 10.21 4.84
N ARG A 106 -10.18 8.88 4.84
CA ARG A 106 -10.07 8.07 6.05
C ARG A 106 -8.68 8.17 6.69
N ILE A 107 -7.62 8.11 5.89
CA ILE A 107 -6.23 8.25 6.39
C ILE A 107 -6.03 9.61 7.07
N ASN A 108 -6.52 10.69 6.46
CA ASN A 108 -6.43 12.03 7.05
C ASN A 108 -7.25 12.15 8.34
N GLU A 109 -8.48 11.64 8.36
CA GLU A 109 -9.32 11.61 9.56
C GLU A 109 -8.62 10.86 10.71
N ILE A 110 -8.03 9.70 10.43
CA ILE A 110 -7.28 8.92 11.42
C ILE A 110 -6.06 9.70 11.92
N GLY A 111 -5.32 10.37 11.02
CA GLY A 111 -4.17 11.19 11.42
C GLY A 111 -4.51 12.28 12.43
N GLU A 112 -5.73 12.82 12.36
CA GLU A 112 -6.22 13.85 13.28
C GLU A 112 -6.83 13.28 14.57
N THR A 113 -7.48 12.11 14.51
CA THR A 113 -8.35 11.62 15.58
C THR A 113 -7.79 10.41 16.36
N ALA A 114 -6.99 9.56 15.71
CA ALA A 114 -6.46 8.32 16.25
C ALA A 114 -5.15 7.90 15.54
N PRO A 115 -4.08 8.72 15.64
CA PRO A 115 -2.88 8.56 14.81
C PRO A 115 -2.19 7.20 14.94
N GLU A 116 -2.35 6.49 16.06
CA GLU A 116 -1.85 5.13 16.25
C GLU A 116 -2.37 4.15 15.19
N LEU A 117 -3.58 4.38 14.68
CA LEU A 117 -4.21 3.52 13.67
C LEU A 117 -3.65 3.76 12.26
N LEU A 118 -2.88 4.83 12.02
CA LEU A 118 -2.14 5.01 10.74
C LEU A 118 -1.22 3.81 10.45
N VAL A 119 -0.68 3.21 11.51
CA VAL A 119 0.21 2.05 11.44
C VAL A 119 -0.50 0.83 10.83
N ALA A 120 -1.82 0.70 10.97
CA ALA A 120 -2.59 -0.37 10.34
C ALA A 120 -2.56 -0.24 8.81
N HIS A 121 -2.73 0.98 8.29
CA HIS A 121 -2.70 1.25 6.84
C HIS A 121 -1.29 1.11 6.26
N ALA A 122 -0.28 1.65 6.96
CA ALA A 122 1.13 1.50 6.62
C ALA A 122 1.53 0.02 6.57
N TYR A 123 1.15 -0.75 7.59
CA TYR A 123 1.38 -2.21 7.64
C TYR A 123 0.82 -2.91 6.42
N THR A 124 -0.48 -2.73 6.12
CA THR A 124 -1.10 -3.44 4.98
C THR A 124 -0.41 -3.12 3.66
N ARG A 125 -0.04 -1.86 3.42
CA ARG A 125 0.59 -1.44 2.16
C ARG A 125 2.06 -1.87 2.06
N TYR A 126 2.87 -1.55 3.06
CA TYR A 126 4.31 -1.85 2.99
C TYR A 126 4.60 -3.35 3.00
N LEU A 127 3.89 -4.16 3.80
CA LEU A 127 4.14 -5.61 3.80
C LEU A 127 3.66 -6.26 2.50
N ALA A 128 2.58 -5.78 1.89
CA ALA A 128 2.17 -6.26 0.57
C ALA A 128 3.29 -6.04 -0.47
N ASP A 129 3.94 -4.88 -0.44
CA ASP A 129 5.04 -4.56 -1.35
C ASP A 129 6.30 -5.40 -1.07
N LEU A 130 6.66 -5.58 0.20
CA LEU A 130 7.87 -6.32 0.59
C LEU A 130 7.75 -7.83 0.36
N PHE A 131 6.53 -8.40 0.40
CA PHE A 131 6.31 -9.83 0.12
C PHE A 131 5.96 -10.12 -1.34
N GLY A 132 5.04 -9.35 -1.92
CA GLY A 132 4.49 -9.59 -3.26
C GLY A 132 5.09 -8.73 -4.36
N GLY A 133 5.72 -7.60 -4.01
CA GLY A 133 6.19 -6.59 -4.97
C GLY A 133 7.18 -7.13 -5.98
N ARG A 134 8.04 -8.09 -5.61
CA ARG A 134 8.99 -8.71 -6.56
C ARG A 134 8.30 -9.51 -7.67
N THR A 135 7.25 -10.24 -7.33
CA THR A 135 6.46 -11.00 -8.32
C THR A 135 5.77 -10.04 -9.27
N ILE A 136 5.15 -8.99 -8.73
CA ILE A 136 4.47 -7.96 -9.53
C ILE A 136 5.49 -7.21 -10.41
N TYR A 137 6.65 -6.83 -9.88
CA TYR A 137 7.74 -6.20 -10.64
C TYR A 137 8.12 -7.01 -11.88
N GLY A 138 8.42 -8.31 -11.70
CA GLY A 138 8.77 -9.19 -12.81
C GLY A 138 7.66 -9.29 -13.85
N MET A 139 6.42 -9.48 -13.39
CA MET A 139 5.26 -9.54 -14.28
C MET A 139 5.04 -8.25 -15.05
N VAL A 140 5.13 -7.09 -14.39
CA VAL A 140 4.89 -5.80 -15.04
C VAL A 140 5.96 -5.51 -16.09
N LYS A 141 7.23 -5.77 -15.75
CA LYS A 141 8.37 -5.67 -16.69
C LYS A 141 8.18 -6.58 -17.90
N ASP A 142 7.82 -7.84 -17.68
CA ASP A 142 7.78 -8.84 -18.75
C ASP A 142 6.52 -8.75 -19.62
N LEU A 143 5.35 -8.50 -19.03
CA LEU A 143 4.06 -8.47 -19.73
C LEU A 143 3.81 -7.13 -20.44
N TYR A 144 4.21 -6.02 -19.82
CA TYR A 144 3.92 -4.67 -20.35
C TYR A 144 5.15 -3.94 -20.89
N LYS A 145 6.33 -4.58 -20.85
CA LYS A 145 7.60 -4.06 -21.42
C LYS A 145 7.95 -2.65 -20.92
N ILE A 146 7.68 -2.39 -19.64
CA ILE A 146 8.00 -1.11 -19.01
C ILE A 146 9.50 -1.06 -18.70
N ASP A 147 10.14 0.04 -19.10
CA ASP A 147 11.54 0.30 -18.82
C ASP A 147 11.80 0.49 -17.33
N GLU A 148 13.05 0.26 -16.91
CA GLU A 148 13.43 0.33 -15.51
C GLU A 148 13.25 1.71 -14.86
N GLU A 149 13.18 2.76 -15.67
CA GLU A 149 12.90 4.14 -15.26
C GLU A 149 11.44 4.33 -14.80
N GLY A 150 10.53 3.44 -15.19
CA GLY A 150 9.12 3.43 -14.78
C GLY A 150 8.77 2.36 -13.74
N LEU A 151 9.78 1.79 -13.05
CA LEU A 151 9.62 0.69 -12.08
C LEU A 151 10.34 0.96 -10.75
N ASN A 152 10.49 2.22 -10.35
CA ASN A 152 11.10 2.65 -9.10
C ASN A 152 10.28 2.24 -7.86
N TYR A 153 8.96 2.13 -7.97
CA TYR A 153 8.06 1.71 -6.87
C TYR A 153 8.55 0.42 -6.18
N TYR A 154 9.07 -0.53 -6.97
CA TYR A 154 9.53 -1.83 -6.48
C TYR A 154 10.99 -1.84 -6.00
N LYS A 155 11.71 -0.73 -6.12
CA LYS A 155 13.14 -0.62 -5.80
C LYS A 155 13.32 0.07 -4.44
N TYR A 156 14.10 -0.52 -3.55
CA TYR A 156 14.46 0.08 -2.26
C TYR A 156 15.96 0.37 -2.25
N GLU A 157 16.35 1.62 -1.97
CA GLU A 157 17.76 2.04 -2.05
C GLU A 157 18.62 1.39 -0.96
N THR A 158 18.04 1.22 0.24
CA THR A 158 18.76 0.76 1.44
C THR A 158 18.32 -0.63 1.92
N LEU A 159 17.45 -1.32 1.17
CA LEU A 159 16.93 -2.63 1.53
C LEU A 159 17.06 -3.60 0.35
N SER A 160 18.09 -4.45 0.38
CA SER A 160 18.29 -5.45 -0.66
C SER A 160 17.45 -6.72 -0.42
N ASP A 161 17.23 -7.46 -1.51
CA ASP A 161 16.50 -8.72 -1.49
C ASP A 161 17.16 -9.78 -0.59
N GLY A 162 16.35 -10.71 -0.09
CA GLY A 162 16.84 -11.89 0.61
C GLY A 162 16.96 -11.67 2.12
N PRO A 163 18.12 -11.92 2.76
CA PRO A 163 18.24 -11.87 4.22
C PRO A 163 17.90 -10.50 4.84
N GLU A 164 18.29 -9.40 4.18
CA GLU A 164 18.06 -8.04 4.68
C GLU A 164 16.56 -7.71 4.72
N MET A 165 15.86 -7.89 3.60
CA MET A 165 14.40 -7.72 3.53
C MET A 165 13.65 -8.61 4.53
N LYS A 166 14.05 -9.88 4.68
CA LYS A 166 13.46 -10.77 5.69
C LYS A 166 13.69 -10.28 7.11
N GLY A 167 14.90 -9.80 7.40
CA GLY A 167 15.24 -9.22 8.70
C GLY A 167 14.42 -7.99 9.02
N PHE A 168 14.26 -7.09 8.04
CA PHE A 168 13.43 -5.89 8.16
C PHE A 168 11.96 -6.24 8.46
N VAL A 169 11.38 -7.17 7.69
CA VAL A 169 9.99 -7.62 7.91
C VAL A 169 9.81 -8.27 9.29
N MET A 170 10.78 -9.09 9.72
CA MET A 170 10.76 -9.68 11.07
C MET A 170 10.80 -8.60 12.15
N ASN A 171 11.64 -7.58 11.97
CA ASN A 171 11.71 -6.44 12.88
C ASN A 171 10.38 -5.66 12.90
N TYR A 172 9.77 -5.41 11.74
CA TYR A 172 8.46 -4.75 11.65
C TYR A 172 7.37 -5.54 12.41
N HIS A 173 7.32 -6.86 12.23
CA HIS A 173 6.40 -7.73 12.98
C HIS A 173 6.68 -7.71 14.49
N ASN A 174 7.95 -7.64 14.90
CA ASN A 174 8.32 -7.51 16.31
C ASN A 174 7.87 -6.17 16.89
N LYS A 175 7.99 -5.06 16.14
CA LYS A 175 7.44 -3.76 16.55
C LYS A 175 5.92 -3.84 16.76
N LEU A 176 5.19 -4.47 15.84
CA LEU A 176 3.75 -4.68 15.97
C LEU A 176 3.38 -5.55 17.17
N ASN A 177 4.10 -6.65 17.43
CA ASN A 177 3.83 -7.49 18.60
C ASN A 177 4.03 -6.77 19.93
N ASN A 178 4.91 -5.77 19.97
CA ASN A 178 5.20 -4.97 21.17
C ASN A 178 4.53 -3.59 21.15
N ILE A 179 3.57 -3.37 20.26
CA ILE A 179 2.89 -2.08 20.13
C ILE A 179 2.12 -1.74 21.41
N GLU A 180 2.32 -0.53 21.94
CA GLU A 180 1.70 -0.08 23.19
C GLU A 180 0.26 0.42 22.96
N LEU A 181 -0.66 -0.52 22.70
CA LEU A 181 -2.09 -0.25 22.55
C LEU A 181 -2.90 -0.95 23.65
N ASN A 182 -3.95 -0.30 24.14
CA ASN A 182 -4.97 -0.96 24.96
C ASN A 182 -5.84 -1.89 24.09
N GLU A 183 -6.64 -2.74 24.72
CA GLU A 183 -7.43 -3.76 24.01
C GLU A 183 -8.46 -3.16 23.03
N GLU A 184 -9.09 -2.03 23.37
CA GLU A 184 -10.01 -1.32 22.48
C GLU A 184 -9.29 -0.80 21.22
N MET A 185 -8.09 -0.26 21.38
CA MET A 185 -7.28 0.24 20.26
C MET A 185 -6.72 -0.90 19.42
N LYS A 186 -6.42 -2.07 20.01
CA LYS A 186 -6.04 -3.28 19.25
C LYS A 186 -7.19 -3.77 18.36
N GLU A 187 -8.42 -3.76 18.87
CA GLU A 187 -9.60 -4.11 18.07
C GLU A 187 -9.79 -3.11 16.91
N LYS A 188 -9.72 -1.81 17.20
CA LYS A 188 -9.77 -0.75 16.18
C LYS A 188 -8.66 -0.89 15.14
N PHE A 189 -7.44 -1.23 15.57
CA PHE A 189 -6.32 -1.47 14.66
C PHE A 189 -6.60 -2.61 13.70
N ILE A 190 -7.09 -3.76 14.20
CA ILE A 190 -7.46 -4.91 13.36
C ILE A 190 -8.56 -4.51 12.36
N ASN A 191 -9.54 -3.73 12.80
CA ASN A 191 -10.59 -3.20 11.92
C ASN A 191 -10.01 -2.28 10.84
N GLU A 192 -9.03 -1.43 11.16
CA GLU A 192 -8.39 -0.58 10.14
C GLU A 192 -7.50 -1.37 9.17
N VAL A 193 -6.88 -2.47 9.60
CA VAL A 193 -6.22 -3.40 8.67
C VAL A 193 -7.25 -3.97 7.68
N ALA A 194 -8.41 -4.38 8.16
CA ALA A 194 -9.49 -4.88 7.30
C ALA A 194 -10.01 -3.77 6.35
N ASN A 195 -10.26 -2.57 6.86
CA ASN A 195 -10.67 -1.42 6.06
C ASN A 195 -9.65 -1.09 4.98
N SER A 196 -8.35 -1.14 5.30
CA SER A 196 -7.27 -0.95 4.34
C SER A 196 -7.42 -1.92 3.16
N TYR A 197 -7.67 -3.21 3.39
CA TYR A 197 -7.95 -4.15 2.30
C TYR A 197 -9.23 -3.79 1.52
N VAL A 198 -10.32 -3.43 2.21
CA VAL A 198 -11.58 -3.05 1.57
C VAL A 198 -11.39 -1.86 0.63
N TYR A 199 -10.66 -0.82 1.05
CA TYR A 199 -10.34 0.31 0.19
C TYR A 199 -9.49 -0.09 -1.02
N ASN A 200 -8.47 -0.92 -0.82
CA ASN A 200 -7.63 -1.40 -1.93
C ASN A 200 -8.44 -2.23 -2.94
N ILE A 201 -9.35 -3.10 -2.47
CA ILE A 201 -10.28 -3.86 -3.31
C ILE A 201 -11.21 -2.91 -4.07
N ALA A 202 -11.73 -1.87 -3.41
CA ALA A 202 -12.59 -0.88 -4.05
C ALA A 202 -11.87 -0.12 -5.17
N ILE A 203 -10.63 0.31 -4.95
CA ILE A 203 -9.78 0.95 -5.98
C ILE A 203 -9.56 0.01 -7.16
N SER A 204 -9.19 -1.25 -6.89
CA SER A 204 -8.99 -2.27 -7.91
C SER A 204 -10.26 -2.49 -8.75
N ASN A 205 -11.42 -2.63 -8.11
CA ASN A 205 -12.69 -2.87 -8.79
C ASN A 205 -13.20 -1.65 -9.55
N GLU A 206 -13.08 -0.44 -8.98
CA GLU A 206 -13.52 0.79 -9.64
C GLU A 206 -12.69 1.06 -10.90
N LEU A 207 -11.36 0.89 -10.83
CA LEU A 207 -10.52 1.03 -12.01
C LEU A 207 -10.85 0.01 -13.09
N ASP A 208 -11.08 -1.25 -12.70
CA ASP A 208 -11.47 -2.31 -13.65
C ASP A 208 -12.77 -1.97 -14.37
N PHE A 209 -13.78 -1.54 -13.60
CA PHE A 209 -15.08 -1.13 -14.12
C PHE A 209 -14.94 0.01 -15.13
N ILE A 210 -14.26 1.10 -14.74
CA ILE A 210 -14.12 2.32 -15.56
C ILE A 210 -13.38 2.02 -16.87
N ARG A 211 -12.32 1.21 -16.83
CA ARG A 211 -11.47 0.97 -18.00
C ARG A 211 -11.95 -0.16 -18.89
N PHE A 212 -12.66 -1.14 -18.35
CA PHE A 212 -12.97 -2.38 -19.06
C PHE A 212 -14.46 -2.72 -19.12
N ASN A 213 -15.35 -1.83 -18.67
CA ASN A 213 -16.81 -1.91 -18.82
C ASN A 213 -17.37 -3.29 -18.46
N ARG A 214 -17.11 -3.74 -17.24
CA ARG A 214 -17.76 -4.92 -16.65
C ARG A 214 -18.48 -4.55 -15.38
#